data_AF-A0A7S4AR05-F1
#
_entry.id   AF-A0A7S4AR05-F1
#
_cell.length_a   1.000
_cell.length_b   1.000
_cell.length_c   1.000
_cell.angle_alpha   90.00
_cell.angle_beta   90.00
_cell.angle_gamma   90.00
#
_symmetry.space_group_name_H-M   'P 1'
#
loop_
_entity.id
_entity.type
_entity.pdbx_description
1 polymer ?
#
loop_
_entity_poly.entity_id
_entity_poly.type
_entity_poly.pdbx_seq_one_letter_code
_entity_poly.pdbx_strand_id
1 'polypeptide(L)'
;MNSIFSLIRNIVLVALLVSLSSVVVAEAAKKKRSQSKNDLRSLDYSVFPRRTEEEAAVFEWGHSAIISALDASAAKFGPQTSQAALLEVECMPVLASPVNGSMKDSDGHPQIKALHNTEEVHGNIVVMTNNGGLSGVEMAKIAKLSGAAALLVVNIDEKRPDDIYRMDILEGEEADAEDIDIPVVMISLNSANVLTTATVEPHMEQKDIVNNGMPERIRLYAGGDRPFFEDVEPFHPTLYLIHNLLTSSEADALVEAAKNKVEPMSVDTIDNLQLNSQPEKYPGVESVMLWQGALASVAQKAVEDRIEQVTGFPAAHFSDFVVDKLESGAHWKPHFDKHPYAFQQTPTATIIVFLTQQIDGGGGSVVYPGSNNNPIKILPQKGLAIVHHNMDDKDELDMSTLHAMLPINEGETLYVARKYVFAQPISQSRRVVLPVFAFPFGGKLPTFVVSIHDMLVGNFGVEDGTIYFDNVCIILPVLVLLLLAQLVLTYVKDQIMDTTSADKESSEKTGKKSSKSDKKQSSKKSKKGKSD
;
A
#
# COMPACT_ATOMS: atom_id res chain seq x y z
N MET A 1 63.84 -32.85 13.75
CA MET A 1 62.62 -32.94 14.59
C MET A 1 62.27 -31.63 15.31
N ASN A 2 63.24 -30.87 15.86
CA ASN A 2 62.93 -29.66 16.65
C ASN A 2 62.29 -28.49 15.88
N SER A 3 62.56 -28.34 14.58
CA SER A 3 61.97 -27.26 13.76
C SER A 3 60.47 -27.46 13.48
N ILE A 4 60.03 -28.72 13.30
CA ILE A 4 58.63 -29.05 13.02
C ILE A 4 57.75 -28.81 14.27
N PHE A 5 58.27 -29.17 15.46
CA PHE A 5 57.58 -28.90 16.73
C PHE A 5 57.43 -27.40 17.02
N SER A 6 58.43 -26.58 16.66
CA SER A 6 58.33 -25.12 16.80
C SER A 6 57.26 -24.51 15.87
N LEU A 7 57.15 -25.03 14.65
CA LEU A 7 56.17 -24.53 13.68
C LEU A 7 54.74 -24.89 14.09
N ILE A 8 54.51 -26.13 14.53
CA ILE A 8 53.20 -26.57 15.03
C ILE A 8 52.79 -25.79 16.28
N ARG A 9 53.74 -25.53 17.21
CA ARG A 9 53.46 -24.73 18.40
C ARG A 9 53.04 -23.31 18.05
N ASN A 10 53.69 -22.69 17.07
CA ASN A 10 53.34 -21.33 16.65
C ASN A 10 51.99 -21.27 15.92
N ILE A 11 51.66 -22.26 15.10
CA ILE A 11 50.34 -22.35 14.44
C ILE A 11 49.22 -22.52 15.47
N VAL A 12 49.42 -23.38 16.46
CA VAL A 12 48.45 -23.58 17.55
C VAL A 12 48.30 -22.33 18.40
N LEU A 13 49.39 -21.61 18.69
CA LEU A 13 49.31 -20.35 19.45
C LEU A 13 48.55 -19.26 18.69
N VAL A 14 48.78 -19.13 17.39
CA VAL A 14 48.08 -18.17 16.53
C VAL A 14 46.60 -18.53 16.42
N ALA A 15 46.25 -19.81 16.24
CA ALA A 15 44.86 -20.25 16.22
C ALA A 15 44.14 -19.98 17.55
N LEU A 16 44.82 -20.20 18.68
CA LEU A 16 44.29 -19.87 20.01
C LEU A 16 44.12 -18.36 20.20
N LEU A 17 45.09 -17.54 19.80
CA LEU A 17 44.99 -16.07 19.88
C LEU A 17 43.87 -15.52 18.99
N VAL A 18 43.69 -16.06 17.79
CA VAL A 18 42.56 -15.69 16.90
C VAL A 18 41.24 -16.08 17.56
N SER A 19 41.12 -17.29 18.10
CA SER A 19 39.88 -17.75 18.79
C SER A 19 39.55 -16.91 20.03
N LEU A 20 40.54 -16.54 20.85
CA LEU A 20 40.35 -15.68 22.02
C LEU A 20 39.98 -14.25 21.61
N SER A 21 40.58 -13.71 20.54
CA SER A 21 40.22 -12.39 20.02
C SER A 21 38.78 -12.37 19.49
N SER A 22 38.33 -13.41 18.80
CA SER A 22 36.95 -13.52 18.33
C SER A 22 35.94 -13.68 19.47
N VAL A 23 36.30 -14.38 20.55
CA VAL A 23 35.43 -14.51 21.73
C VAL A 23 35.35 -13.19 22.48
N VAL A 24 36.46 -12.47 22.68
CA VAL A 24 36.45 -11.16 23.36
C VAL A 24 35.73 -10.10 22.53
N VAL A 25 35.85 -10.12 21.19
CA VAL A 25 35.08 -9.23 20.29
C VAL A 25 33.60 -9.60 20.31
N ALA A 26 33.24 -10.89 20.30
CA ALA A 26 31.85 -11.33 20.41
C ALA A 26 31.23 -11.00 21.78
N GLU A 27 32.01 -11.07 22.85
CA GLU A 27 31.56 -10.78 24.21
C GLU A 27 31.50 -9.27 24.47
N ALA A 28 32.42 -8.47 23.92
CA ALA A 28 32.33 -7.01 23.90
C ALA A 28 31.17 -6.52 23.02
N ALA A 29 30.88 -7.19 21.90
CA ALA A 29 29.69 -6.95 21.08
C ALA A 29 28.42 -7.33 21.84
N LYS A 30 28.38 -8.46 22.58
CA LYS A 30 27.27 -8.85 23.45
C LYS A 30 27.06 -7.86 24.60
N LYS A 31 28.14 -7.33 25.19
CA LYS A 31 28.11 -6.37 26.30
C LYS A 31 27.68 -4.97 25.83
N LYS A 32 28.08 -4.54 24.62
CA LYS A 32 27.53 -3.35 23.95
C LYS A 32 26.05 -3.54 23.55
N ARG A 33 25.66 -4.72 23.07
CA ARG A 33 24.25 -5.04 22.72
C ARG A 33 23.33 -5.16 23.94
N SER A 34 23.89 -5.46 25.11
CA SER A 34 23.18 -5.53 26.39
C SER A 34 23.03 -4.17 27.09
N GLN A 35 23.77 -3.13 26.65
CA GLN A 35 23.81 -1.81 27.30
C GLN A 35 22.96 -0.73 26.62
N SER A 36 22.14 -1.08 25.63
CA SER A 36 21.06 -0.24 25.14
C SER A 36 19.87 -1.11 24.73
N LYS A 37 19.24 -1.76 25.72
CA LYS A 37 17.79 -1.92 25.63
C LYS A 37 17.22 -0.57 26.05
N ASN A 38 17.28 0.41 25.14
CA ASN A 38 16.40 1.56 25.30
C ASN A 38 15.00 0.96 25.34
N ASP A 39 14.32 1.08 26.48
CA ASP A 39 12.93 0.71 26.57
C ASP A 39 12.22 1.49 25.46
N LEU A 40 11.58 0.78 24.53
CA LEU A 40 10.90 1.42 23.41
C LEU A 40 9.86 2.42 23.91
N ARG A 41 9.38 2.29 25.15
CA ARG A 41 8.44 3.24 25.75
C ARG A 41 9.08 4.56 26.19
N SER A 42 10.39 4.58 26.43
CA SER A 42 11.10 5.74 27.02
C SER A 42 11.89 6.56 26.01
N LEU A 43 11.80 6.26 24.71
CA LEU A 43 12.40 7.09 23.67
C LEU A 43 11.61 8.38 23.50
N ASP A 44 12.30 9.46 23.13
CA ASP A 44 11.68 10.71 22.70
C ASP A 44 11.29 10.58 21.23
N TYR A 45 9.98 10.58 20.96
CA TYR A 45 9.44 10.25 19.64
C TYR A 45 8.93 11.48 18.93
N SER A 46 9.20 11.55 17.64
CA SER A 46 8.36 12.32 16.72
C SER A 46 7.04 11.57 16.54
N VAL A 47 5.94 12.19 16.97
CA VAL A 47 4.60 11.58 16.97
C VAL A 47 3.84 11.98 15.70
N PHE A 48 3.17 10.99 15.13
CA PHE A 48 2.34 11.05 13.93
C PHE A 48 1.02 10.30 14.16
N PRO A 49 -0.02 10.54 13.36
CA PRO A 49 -0.09 11.60 12.34
C PRO A 49 -0.14 13.01 12.97
N ARG A 50 0.28 14.00 12.20
CA ARG A 50 0.20 15.43 12.52
C ARG A 50 -0.90 16.12 11.72
N ARG A 51 -1.23 15.57 10.55
CA ARG A 51 -2.34 16.02 9.71
C ARG A 51 -3.65 15.38 10.16
N THR A 52 -4.76 16.04 9.87
CA THR A 52 -6.11 15.54 10.14
C THR A 52 -6.99 15.60 8.88
N GLU A 53 -8.08 14.84 8.87
CA GLU A 53 -9.04 14.89 7.76
C GLU A 53 -9.71 16.27 7.63
N GLU A 54 -9.83 17.00 8.75
CA GLU A 54 -10.46 18.32 8.80
C GLU A 54 -9.66 19.41 8.07
N GLU A 55 -8.37 19.21 7.85
CA GLU A 55 -7.55 20.15 7.07
C GLU A 55 -7.38 19.69 5.61
N ALA A 56 -7.79 18.48 5.25
CA ALA A 56 -7.56 17.93 3.92
C ALA A 56 -8.34 18.74 2.86
N ALA A 57 -7.61 19.32 1.91
CA ALA A 57 -8.15 20.00 0.75
C ALA A 57 -7.48 19.47 -0.52
N VAL A 58 -8.16 19.63 -1.66
CA VAL A 58 -7.69 19.11 -2.94
C VAL A 58 -7.78 20.19 -4.01
N PHE A 59 -6.74 20.28 -4.82
CA PHE A 59 -6.76 21.01 -6.07
C PHE A 59 -6.94 20.06 -7.24
N GLU A 60 -7.83 20.40 -8.17
CA GLU A 60 -7.98 19.67 -9.42
C GLU A 60 -7.94 20.59 -10.62
N TRP A 61 -7.37 20.08 -11.70
CA TRP A 61 -7.43 20.68 -13.02
C TRP A 61 -7.40 19.62 -14.12
N GLY A 62 -7.71 20.06 -15.34
CA GLY A 62 -7.75 19.20 -16.52
C GLY A 62 -9.14 19.12 -17.14
N HIS A 63 -9.27 18.25 -18.13
CA HIS A 63 -10.50 18.04 -18.89
C HIS A 63 -11.01 16.63 -18.63
N SER A 64 -12.30 16.36 -18.90
CA SER A 64 -13.02 15.13 -18.49
C SER A 64 -12.37 13.76 -18.80
N ALA A 65 -11.28 13.71 -19.56
CA ALA A 65 -10.49 12.50 -19.83
C ALA A 65 -9.20 12.36 -19.01
N ILE A 66 -8.61 13.45 -18.50
CA ILE A 66 -7.39 13.48 -17.70
C ILE A 66 -7.58 14.54 -16.61
N ILE A 67 -7.79 14.09 -15.38
CA ILE A 67 -7.91 14.94 -14.19
C ILE A 67 -6.61 14.78 -13.41
N SER A 68 -5.93 15.89 -13.18
CA SER A 68 -4.80 15.97 -12.27
C SER A 68 -5.29 16.50 -10.94
N ALA A 69 -4.80 15.94 -9.83
CA ALA A 69 -5.15 16.35 -8.50
C ALA A 69 -3.90 16.51 -7.63
N LEU A 70 -3.90 17.50 -6.74
CA LEU A 70 -2.87 17.72 -5.74
C LEU A 70 -3.48 17.86 -4.36
N ASP A 71 -2.80 17.29 -3.38
CA ASP A 71 -3.15 17.43 -1.97
C ASP A 71 -2.77 18.82 -1.46
N ALA A 72 -3.62 19.38 -0.60
CA ALA A 72 -3.40 20.62 0.12
C ALA A 72 -3.84 20.50 1.59
N SER A 73 -3.38 21.43 2.42
CA SER A 73 -3.82 21.58 3.82
C SER A 73 -4.45 22.95 4.04
N ALA A 74 -5.70 22.99 4.48
CA ALA A 74 -6.43 24.21 4.79
C ALA A 74 -5.98 24.80 6.14
N ALA A 75 -5.65 26.10 6.14
CA ALA A 75 -5.20 26.81 7.33
C ALA A 75 -6.20 26.75 8.49
N LYS A 76 -5.73 27.05 9.72
CA LYS A 76 -6.62 27.16 10.90
C LYS A 76 -7.55 28.39 10.89
N PHE A 77 -7.38 29.27 9.90
CA PHE A 77 -8.13 30.50 9.70
C PHE A 77 -8.69 30.55 8.28
N GLY A 78 -9.63 31.46 8.02
CA GLY A 78 -10.41 31.47 6.79
C GLY A 78 -11.49 30.39 6.75
N PRO A 79 -12.25 30.29 5.64
CA PRO A 79 -13.20 29.21 5.41
C PRO A 79 -12.55 27.83 5.55
N GLN A 80 -13.24 26.94 6.26
CA GLN A 80 -12.75 25.59 6.59
C GLN A 80 -13.37 24.54 5.66
N THR A 81 -12.78 23.34 5.61
CA THR A 81 -13.26 22.18 4.82
C THR A 81 -14.69 21.76 5.16
N SER A 82 -15.10 21.95 6.41
CA SER A 82 -16.48 21.73 6.87
C SER A 82 -17.48 22.76 6.30
N GLN A 83 -16.98 23.89 5.80
CA GLN A 83 -17.75 24.97 5.18
C GLN A 83 -17.60 24.92 3.66
N ALA A 84 -17.92 23.78 3.04
CA ALA A 84 -17.71 23.54 1.60
C ALA A 84 -18.17 24.70 0.69
N ALA A 85 -19.33 25.30 0.98
CA ALA A 85 -19.86 26.43 0.19
C ALA A 85 -18.98 27.69 0.20
N LEU A 86 -18.13 27.87 1.21
CA LEU A 86 -17.20 28.99 1.35
C LEU A 86 -15.76 28.60 0.98
N LEU A 87 -15.38 27.32 1.11
CA LEU A 87 -14.07 26.82 0.71
C LEU A 87 -13.97 26.62 -0.81
N GLU A 88 -15.03 26.16 -1.45
CA GLU A 88 -14.99 25.78 -2.86
C GLU A 88 -14.80 27.00 -3.78
N VAL A 89 -13.69 27.03 -4.49
CA VAL A 89 -13.34 28.10 -5.44
C VAL A 89 -12.88 27.48 -6.75
N GLU A 90 -13.34 28.06 -7.86
CA GLU A 90 -12.94 27.63 -9.19
C GLU A 90 -12.54 28.84 -10.05
N CYS A 91 -11.25 29.14 -10.09
CA CYS A 91 -10.71 30.27 -10.85
C CYS A 91 -9.26 30.02 -11.29
N MET A 92 -8.65 31.02 -11.93
CA MET A 92 -7.29 30.91 -12.45
C MET A 92 -6.27 31.05 -11.30
N PRO A 93 -5.23 30.22 -11.24
CA PRO A 93 -4.08 30.48 -10.37
C PRO A 93 -3.22 31.61 -10.95
N VAL A 94 -2.83 32.57 -10.13
CA VAL A 94 -2.00 33.72 -10.51
C VAL A 94 -0.84 33.85 -9.53
N LEU A 95 0.38 33.95 -10.05
CA LEU A 95 1.56 34.13 -9.20
C LEU A 95 1.56 35.54 -8.60
N ALA A 96 1.83 35.65 -7.30
CA ALA A 96 1.92 36.94 -6.65
C ALA A 96 3.11 37.78 -7.17
N SER A 97 2.96 39.10 -7.13
CA SER A 97 4.05 40.04 -7.34
C SER A 97 4.15 41.02 -6.17
N PRO A 98 5.20 40.93 -5.31
CA PRO A 98 6.27 39.92 -5.32
C PRO A 98 5.74 38.51 -4.95
N VAL A 99 6.45 37.47 -5.40
CA VAL A 99 6.03 36.05 -5.27
C VAL A 99 5.82 35.62 -3.82
N ASN A 100 6.59 36.18 -2.89
CA ASN A 100 6.47 35.89 -1.46
C ASN A 100 5.58 36.87 -0.70
N GLY A 101 4.93 37.82 -1.40
CA GLY A 101 4.15 38.92 -0.82
C GLY A 101 4.92 39.93 0.01
N SER A 102 6.20 39.68 0.28
CA SER A 102 7.00 40.49 1.18
C SER A 102 7.32 41.82 0.52
N MET A 103 6.64 42.87 0.99
CA MET A 103 6.90 44.25 0.60
C MET A 103 7.46 44.99 1.80
N LYS A 104 8.47 45.83 1.57
CA LYS A 104 9.12 46.61 2.62
C LYS A 104 8.96 48.10 2.36
N ASP A 105 8.91 48.88 3.43
CA ASP A 105 8.98 50.33 3.35
C ASP A 105 10.41 50.84 3.09
N SER A 106 10.57 52.16 3.03
CA SER A 106 11.88 52.81 2.84
C SER A 106 12.88 52.49 3.95
N ASP A 107 12.41 52.11 5.14
CA ASP A 107 13.20 51.81 6.32
C ASP A 107 13.45 50.30 6.48
N GLY A 108 12.90 49.47 5.58
CA GLY A 108 13.09 48.03 5.54
C GLY A 108 12.10 47.23 6.38
N HIS A 109 11.06 47.85 6.93
CA HIS A 109 10.02 47.18 7.70
C HIS A 109 8.98 46.51 6.79
N PRO A 110 8.47 45.31 7.14
CA PRO A 110 7.41 44.64 6.39
C PRO A 110 6.14 45.52 6.33
N GLN A 111 5.51 45.57 5.16
CA GLN A 111 4.24 46.26 4.95
C GLN A 111 3.18 45.30 4.44
N ILE A 112 2.05 45.26 5.14
CA ILE A 112 0.83 44.61 4.67
C ILE A 112 0.08 45.59 3.76
N LYS A 113 0.16 45.36 2.45
CA LYS A 113 -0.55 46.14 1.42
C LYS A 113 -0.92 45.24 0.23
N ALA A 114 -1.74 45.75 -0.68
CA ALA A 114 -2.11 45.01 -1.89
C ALA A 114 -0.90 44.73 -2.79
N LEU A 115 -0.93 43.59 -3.50
CA LEU A 115 0.13 43.13 -4.41
C LEU A 115 0.29 44.06 -5.61
N HIS A 116 1.46 44.06 -6.24
CA HIS A 116 1.73 44.89 -7.40
C HIS A 116 0.85 44.54 -8.61
N ASN A 117 0.47 43.26 -8.75
CA ASN A 117 -0.42 42.76 -9.80
C ASN A 117 -1.87 42.54 -9.31
N THR A 118 -2.37 43.45 -8.47
CA THR A 118 -3.75 43.38 -7.92
C THR A 118 -4.82 43.18 -9.01
N GLU A 119 -4.67 43.81 -10.18
CA GLU A 119 -5.64 43.66 -11.28
C GLU A 119 -5.73 42.22 -11.81
N GLU A 120 -4.63 41.47 -11.80
CA GLU A 120 -4.59 40.07 -12.22
C GLU A 120 -5.09 39.14 -11.10
N VAL A 121 -4.81 39.49 -9.85
CA VAL A 121 -5.16 38.72 -8.65
C VAL A 121 -6.66 38.80 -8.33
N HIS A 122 -7.30 39.92 -8.64
CA HIS A 122 -8.70 40.16 -8.26
C HIS A 122 -9.64 39.08 -8.82
N GLY A 123 -10.28 38.31 -7.93
CA GLY A 123 -11.19 37.21 -8.26
C GLY A 123 -10.50 35.87 -8.62
N ASN A 124 -9.17 35.80 -8.52
CA ASN A 124 -8.36 34.62 -8.84
C ASN A 124 -7.71 34.02 -7.59
N ILE A 125 -7.17 32.81 -7.70
CA ILE A 125 -6.37 32.18 -6.64
C ILE A 125 -4.97 32.73 -6.74
N VAL A 126 -4.49 33.40 -5.69
CA VAL A 126 -3.12 33.91 -5.68
C VAL A 126 -2.17 32.85 -5.13
N VAL A 127 -1.05 32.63 -5.81
CA VAL A 127 0.00 31.69 -5.43
C VAL A 127 1.17 32.45 -4.83
N MET A 128 1.53 32.12 -3.59
CA MET A 128 2.59 32.79 -2.83
C MET A 128 3.59 31.79 -2.23
N THR A 129 4.86 32.17 -2.09
CA THR A 129 5.88 31.34 -1.40
C THR A 129 6.08 31.77 0.05
N ASN A 130 6.31 30.81 0.96
CA ASN A 130 6.45 31.05 2.40
C ASN A 130 7.84 31.56 2.86
N ASN A 131 8.73 31.95 1.96
CA ASN A 131 10.08 32.45 2.29
C ASN A 131 10.17 33.97 2.52
N GLY A 132 9.04 34.67 2.51
CA GLY A 132 8.98 36.12 2.68
C GLY A 132 9.18 36.61 4.13
N GLY A 133 9.25 35.69 5.10
CA GLY A 133 9.27 36.00 6.52
C GLY A 133 7.92 36.51 7.05
N LEU A 134 6.83 36.29 6.30
CA LEU A 134 5.47 36.63 6.67
C LEU A 134 4.79 35.42 7.32
N SER A 135 3.89 35.66 8.27
CA SER A 135 2.99 34.62 8.78
C SER A 135 1.92 34.24 7.75
N GLY A 136 1.25 33.10 7.97
CA GLY A 136 0.12 32.70 7.14
C GLY A 136 -1.02 33.73 7.16
N VAL A 137 -1.28 34.34 8.31
CA VAL A 137 -2.33 35.37 8.48
C VAL A 137 -1.95 36.64 7.72
N GLU A 138 -0.70 37.09 7.80
CA GLU A 138 -0.21 38.26 7.06
C GLU A 138 -0.30 38.05 5.54
N MET A 139 0.08 36.87 5.05
CA MET A 139 -0.05 36.51 3.63
C MET A 139 -1.53 36.54 3.20
N ALA A 140 -2.43 36.01 4.03
CA ALA A 140 -3.86 36.02 3.77
C ALA A 140 -4.44 37.44 3.74
N LYS A 141 -3.99 38.34 4.63
CA LYS A 141 -4.36 39.75 4.59
C LYS A 141 -3.93 40.42 3.29
N ILE A 142 -2.71 40.17 2.84
CA ILE A 142 -2.20 40.71 1.57
C ILE A 142 -3.04 40.20 0.38
N ALA A 143 -3.34 38.90 0.36
CA ALA A 143 -4.20 38.30 -0.67
C ALA A 143 -5.61 38.90 -0.67
N LYS A 144 -6.25 39.01 0.50
CA LYS A 144 -7.56 39.63 0.68
C LYS A 144 -7.59 41.09 0.23
N LEU A 145 -6.59 41.89 0.63
CA LEU A 145 -6.45 43.29 0.21
C LEU A 145 -6.27 43.44 -1.30
N SER A 146 -5.72 42.41 -1.96
CA SER A 146 -5.54 42.35 -3.41
C SER A 146 -6.79 41.82 -4.13
N GLY A 147 -7.88 41.54 -3.41
CA GLY A 147 -9.13 41.02 -3.96
C GLY A 147 -9.06 39.56 -4.41
N ALA A 148 -8.11 38.77 -3.92
CA ALA A 148 -7.99 37.36 -4.27
C ALA A 148 -9.25 36.58 -3.85
N ALA A 149 -9.63 35.59 -4.64
CA ALA A 149 -10.72 34.67 -4.28
C ALA A 149 -10.27 33.62 -3.25
N ALA A 150 -8.98 33.26 -3.27
CA ALA A 150 -8.35 32.35 -2.33
C ALA A 150 -6.82 32.52 -2.39
N LEU A 151 -6.13 32.03 -1.35
CA LEU A 151 -4.68 32.03 -1.24
C LEU A 151 -4.14 30.60 -1.24
N LEU A 152 -3.20 30.34 -2.15
CA LEU A 152 -2.40 29.14 -2.22
C LEU A 152 -0.96 29.44 -1.78
N VAL A 153 -0.54 28.88 -0.66
CA VAL A 153 0.83 29.01 -0.13
C VAL A 153 1.66 27.80 -0.52
N VAL A 154 2.83 28.04 -1.11
CA VAL A 154 3.80 27.00 -1.45
C VAL A 154 4.87 26.94 -0.35
N ASN A 155 5.03 25.75 0.23
CA ASN A 155 6.14 25.46 1.12
C ASN A 155 7.41 25.25 0.29
N ILE A 156 8.41 26.14 0.41
CA ILE A 156 9.64 26.05 -0.37
C ILE A 156 10.84 25.48 0.40
N ASP A 157 10.60 24.66 1.42
CA ASP A 157 11.68 23.94 2.11
C ASP A 157 12.29 22.86 1.21
N GLU A 158 13.43 23.16 0.60
CA GLU A 158 14.18 22.22 -0.27
C GLU A 158 14.60 20.93 0.46
N LYS A 159 14.69 20.93 1.79
CA LYS A 159 15.03 19.72 2.57
C LYS A 159 13.84 18.80 2.76
N ARG A 160 12.63 19.34 2.68
CA ARG A 160 11.37 18.62 2.85
C ARG A 160 10.39 19.08 1.77
N PRO A 161 10.69 18.83 0.48
CA PRO A 161 9.96 19.39 -0.66
C PRO A 161 8.53 18.88 -0.79
N ASP A 162 8.20 17.78 -0.12
CA ASP A 162 6.86 17.18 -0.08
C ASP A 162 6.04 17.56 1.17
N ASP A 163 6.65 18.27 2.13
CA ASP A 163 6.00 18.59 3.41
C ASP A 163 4.86 19.59 3.23
N ILE A 164 3.68 19.17 3.71
CA ILE A 164 2.45 19.96 3.78
C ILE A 164 2.02 19.99 5.24
N TYR A 165 1.78 21.18 5.77
CA TYR A 165 1.30 21.35 7.14
C TYR A 165 0.21 22.42 7.20
N ARG A 166 -0.59 22.35 8.25
CA ARG A 166 -1.62 23.34 8.53
C ARG A 166 -1.00 24.64 9.01
N MET A 167 -1.27 25.74 8.32
CA MET A 167 -0.83 27.06 8.80
C MET A 167 -1.58 27.44 10.09
N ASP A 168 -0.79 27.81 11.10
CA ASP A 168 -1.26 28.21 12.42
C ASP A 168 -1.52 29.72 12.52
N ILE A 169 -2.27 30.12 13.54
CA ILE A 169 -2.46 31.50 13.97
C ILE A 169 -1.37 31.77 15.03
N LEU A 170 -0.51 32.77 14.78
CA LEU A 170 0.52 33.14 15.75
C LEU A 170 -0.07 34.00 16.87
N GLU A 171 0.61 34.03 18.02
CA GLU A 171 0.20 34.85 19.16
C GLU A 171 0.12 36.34 18.77
N GLY A 172 -1.04 36.95 18.97
CA GLY A 172 -1.31 38.35 18.61
C GLY A 172 -1.96 38.55 17.23
N GLU A 173 -2.15 37.48 16.45
CA GLU A 173 -2.80 37.52 15.13
C GLU A 173 -4.28 37.11 15.17
N GLU A 174 -4.85 36.83 16.35
CA GLU A 174 -6.17 36.20 16.47
C GLU A 174 -7.29 37.08 15.87
N ALA A 175 -7.26 38.38 16.14
CA ALA A 175 -8.24 39.32 15.59
C ALA A 175 -8.11 39.48 14.07
N ASP A 176 -6.88 39.38 13.56
CA ASP A 176 -6.59 39.45 12.12
C ASP A 176 -7.04 38.17 11.41
N ALA A 177 -6.86 37.01 12.05
CA ALA A 177 -7.29 35.70 11.55
C ALA A 177 -8.82 35.60 11.45
N GLU A 178 -9.56 36.19 12.39
CA GLU A 178 -11.03 36.26 12.36
C GLU A 178 -11.58 37.08 11.17
N ASP A 179 -10.81 38.06 10.68
CA ASP A 179 -11.20 38.86 9.51
C ASP A 179 -10.93 38.13 8.18
N ILE A 180 -10.16 37.03 8.16
CA ILE A 180 -9.90 36.29 6.91
C ILE A 180 -11.17 35.54 6.47
N ASP A 181 -11.70 35.92 5.32
CA ASP A 181 -12.93 35.39 4.72
C ASP A 181 -12.70 34.67 3.38
N ILE A 182 -11.45 34.54 2.96
CA ILE A 182 -11.04 33.78 1.76
C ILE A 182 -10.39 32.46 2.15
N PRO A 183 -10.56 31.38 1.36
CA PRO A 183 -9.86 30.12 1.57
C PRO A 183 -8.34 30.30 1.55
N VAL A 184 -7.66 29.67 2.49
CA VAL A 184 -6.20 29.69 2.58
C VAL A 184 -5.69 28.27 2.75
N VAL A 185 -4.84 27.82 1.83
CA VAL A 185 -4.32 26.46 1.83
C VAL A 185 -2.83 26.41 1.53
N MET A 186 -2.16 25.37 2.01
CA MET A 186 -0.75 25.07 1.75
C MET A 186 -0.59 23.87 0.82
N ILE A 187 0.38 23.94 -0.09
CA ILE A 187 0.88 22.81 -0.88
C ILE A 187 2.40 22.68 -0.74
N SER A 188 2.90 21.50 -1.10
CA SER A 188 4.34 21.21 -1.12
C SER A 188 5.04 21.86 -2.32
N LEU A 189 6.37 21.91 -2.29
CA LEU A 189 7.19 22.39 -3.40
C LEU A 189 7.02 21.51 -4.64
N ASN A 190 6.98 20.19 -4.46
CA ASN A 190 6.79 19.25 -5.57
C ASN A 190 5.40 19.39 -6.19
N SER A 191 4.36 19.57 -5.38
CA SER A 191 3.01 19.91 -5.88
C SER A 191 3.01 21.21 -6.68
N ALA A 192 3.74 22.24 -6.23
CA ALA A 192 3.87 23.49 -6.97
C ALA A 192 4.64 23.32 -8.30
N ASN A 193 5.66 22.45 -8.35
CA ASN A 193 6.37 22.11 -9.58
C ASN A 193 5.45 21.42 -10.60
N VAL A 194 4.60 20.50 -10.15
CA VAL A 194 3.56 19.87 -10.99
C VAL A 194 2.56 20.92 -11.49
N LEU A 195 2.11 21.81 -10.61
CA LEU A 195 1.18 22.88 -10.97
C LEU A 195 1.76 23.82 -12.04
N THR A 196 3.02 24.24 -11.89
CA THR A 196 3.71 25.19 -12.79
C THR A 196 4.26 24.54 -14.06
N THR A 197 4.14 23.22 -14.21
CA THR A 197 4.52 22.52 -15.45
C THR A 197 3.32 21.88 -16.15
N ALA A 198 2.11 22.07 -15.61
CA ALA A 198 0.89 21.40 -16.04
C ALA A 198 0.55 21.59 -17.54
N THR A 199 0.90 22.74 -18.12
CA THR A 199 0.64 23.07 -19.54
C THR A 199 1.90 23.08 -20.41
N VAL A 200 3.06 22.73 -19.84
CA VAL A 200 4.36 22.82 -20.52
C VAL A 200 4.64 21.51 -21.27
N GLU A 201 4.77 21.60 -22.59
CA GLU A 201 5.17 20.46 -23.42
C GLU A 201 6.69 20.46 -23.70
N PRO A 202 7.34 19.29 -23.90
CA PRO A 202 8.81 19.19 -24.02
C PRO A 202 9.46 20.03 -25.14
N HIS A 203 8.68 20.50 -26.11
CA HIS A 203 9.14 21.25 -27.27
C HIS A 203 8.72 22.73 -27.27
N MET A 204 8.05 23.18 -26.20
CA MET A 204 7.59 24.56 -26.06
C MET A 204 8.76 25.48 -25.70
N GLU A 205 8.88 26.63 -26.35
CA GLU A 205 9.88 27.64 -25.96
C GLU A 205 9.37 28.46 -24.77
N GLN A 206 10.29 28.99 -23.95
CA GLN A 206 9.94 29.73 -22.73
C GLN A 206 9.03 30.95 -22.99
N LYS A 207 9.12 31.57 -24.16
CA LYS A 207 8.27 32.70 -24.57
C LYS A 207 6.81 32.30 -24.84
N ASP A 208 6.57 31.03 -25.12
CA ASP A 208 5.26 30.48 -25.45
C ASP A 208 4.57 29.91 -24.21
N ILE A 209 5.28 29.82 -23.08
CA ILE A 209 4.73 29.40 -21.78
C ILE A 209 3.87 30.54 -21.21
N VAL A 210 2.56 30.31 -21.18
CA VAL A 210 1.59 31.22 -20.57
C VAL A 210 1.43 30.92 -19.09
N ASN A 211 1.22 31.95 -18.28
CA ASN A 211 0.95 31.85 -16.84
C ASN A 211 1.93 30.95 -16.06
N ASN A 212 3.22 30.99 -16.44
CA ASN A 212 4.26 30.16 -15.83
C ASN A 212 3.93 28.66 -15.87
N GLY A 213 3.25 28.19 -16.92
CA GLY A 213 2.89 26.79 -17.13
C GLY A 213 1.72 26.28 -16.27
N MET A 214 1.14 27.15 -15.45
CA MET A 214 -0.04 26.83 -14.65
C MET A 214 -1.30 26.65 -15.50
N PRO A 215 -2.24 25.80 -15.07
CA PRO A 215 -3.49 25.61 -15.80
C PRO A 215 -4.35 26.89 -15.79
N GLU A 216 -5.21 27.04 -16.81
CA GLU A 216 -6.11 28.19 -16.92
C GLU A 216 -7.14 28.26 -15.78
N ARG A 217 -7.45 27.12 -15.17
CA ARG A 217 -8.46 27.00 -14.11
C ARG A 217 -8.10 25.85 -13.19
N ILE A 218 -8.20 26.11 -11.90
CA ILE A 218 -8.13 25.09 -10.84
C ILE A 218 -9.40 25.13 -10.02
N ARG A 219 -9.80 23.97 -9.52
CA ARG A 219 -10.86 23.83 -8.52
C ARG A 219 -10.25 23.47 -7.18
N LEU A 220 -10.49 24.29 -6.17
CA LEU A 220 -10.22 23.99 -4.77
C LEU A 220 -11.49 23.46 -4.13
N TYR A 221 -11.40 22.34 -3.41
CA TYR A 221 -12.52 21.80 -2.65
C TYR A 221 -12.03 20.98 -1.44
N ALA A 222 -12.93 20.63 -0.53
CA ALA A 222 -12.63 19.82 0.65
C ALA A 222 -12.26 18.38 0.24
N GLY A 223 -11.20 17.82 0.81
CA GLY A 223 -10.73 16.46 0.48
C GLY A 223 -11.72 15.36 0.86
N GLY A 224 -12.52 15.58 1.91
CA GLY A 224 -13.49 14.60 2.40
C GLY A 224 -12.84 13.25 2.71
N ASP A 225 -13.47 12.17 2.25
CA ASP A 225 -12.97 10.80 2.45
C ASP A 225 -11.87 10.38 1.46
N ARG A 226 -11.34 11.32 0.65
CA ARG A 226 -10.27 11.01 -0.31
C ARG A 226 -8.97 10.68 0.43
N PRO A 227 -8.22 9.66 -0.01
CA PRO A 227 -6.89 9.42 0.54
C PRO A 227 -5.96 10.61 0.30
N PHE A 228 -5.17 10.96 1.31
CA PHE A 228 -4.14 12.00 1.21
C PHE A 228 -2.88 11.59 1.98
N PHE A 229 -1.74 12.17 1.60
CA PHE A 229 -0.43 11.77 2.12
C PHE A 229 0.05 12.66 3.28
N GLU A 230 0.81 12.04 4.18
CA GLU A 230 1.64 12.73 5.17
C GLU A 230 3.03 12.09 5.21
N ASP A 231 4.05 12.88 4.87
CA ASP A 231 5.44 12.41 4.91
C ASP A 231 5.96 12.34 6.34
N VAL A 232 6.60 11.21 6.65
CA VAL A 232 7.15 10.94 7.98
C VAL A 232 8.67 10.96 7.93
N GLU A 233 9.27 10.18 7.03
CA GLU A 233 10.71 10.12 6.79
C GLU A 233 10.97 9.79 5.31
N PRO A 234 11.70 10.62 4.55
CA PRO A 234 11.84 10.43 3.11
C PRO A 234 12.85 9.33 2.71
N PHE A 235 13.91 9.12 3.49
CA PHE A 235 15.05 8.31 3.04
C PHE A 235 15.36 7.09 3.90
N HIS A 236 15.31 7.22 5.23
CA HIS A 236 15.85 6.20 6.15
C HIS A 236 14.95 5.95 7.36
N PRO A 237 13.85 5.19 7.18
CA PRO A 237 13.39 4.57 5.92
C PRO A 237 12.49 5.52 5.13
N THR A 238 12.28 5.27 3.83
CA THR A 238 11.14 5.88 3.12
C THR A 238 9.85 5.40 3.75
N LEU A 239 9.18 6.31 4.45
CA LEU A 239 8.03 6.08 5.31
C LEU A 239 7.06 7.27 5.19
N TYR A 240 5.83 6.94 4.82
CA TYR A 240 4.75 7.91 4.70
C TYR A 240 3.44 7.30 5.18
N LEU A 241 2.49 8.17 5.51
CA LEU A 241 1.13 7.79 5.87
C LEU A 241 0.17 8.08 4.74
N ILE A 242 -0.83 7.22 4.60
CA ILE A 242 -1.99 7.47 3.75
C ILE A 242 -3.20 7.55 4.68
N HIS A 243 -3.67 8.77 4.88
CA HIS A 243 -4.93 9.03 5.57
C HIS A 243 -6.08 8.56 4.70
N ASN A 244 -7.19 8.14 5.30
CA ASN A 244 -8.39 7.69 4.58
C ASN A 244 -8.15 6.59 3.53
N LEU A 245 -7.13 5.73 3.71
CA LEU A 245 -6.90 4.63 2.77
C LEU A 245 -8.12 3.71 2.73
N LEU A 246 -8.64 3.37 3.91
CA LEU A 246 -9.91 2.65 4.06
C LEU A 246 -10.94 3.56 4.70
N THR A 247 -12.16 3.52 4.17
CA THR A 247 -13.31 4.08 4.86
C THR A 247 -13.60 3.30 6.13
N SER A 248 -14.31 3.93 7.07
CA SER A 248 -14.70 3.26 8.33
C SER A 248 -15.46 1.96 8.11
N SER A 249 -16.32 1.89 7.08
CA SER A 249 -17.12 0.70 6.76
C SER A 249 -16.29 -0.42 6.12
N GLU A 250 -15.30 -0.08 5.28
CA GLU A 250 -14.35 -1.05 4.71
C GLU A 250 -13.46 -1.66 5.79
N ALA A 251 -12.99 -0.84 6.74
CA ALA A 251 -12.24 -1.30 7.90
C ALA A 251 -13.06 -2.26 8.76
N ASP A 252 -14.33 -1.93 9.06
CA ASP A 252 -15.24 -2.81 9.80
C ASP A 252 -15.50 -4.13 9.06
N ALA A 253 -15.66 -4.08 7.73
CA ALA A 253 -15.84 -5.28 6.92
C ALA A 253 -14.63 -6.22 6.99
N LEU A 254 -13.40 -5.70 7.05
CA LEU A 254 -12.19 -6.50 7.25
C LEU A 254 -12.13 -7.11 8.66
N VAL A 255 -12.49 -6.35 9.70
CA VAL A 255 -12.58 -6.86 11.07
C VAL A 255 -13.61 -8.00 11.16
N GLU A 256 -14.79 -7.81 10.61
CA GLU A 256 -15.86 -8.82 10.58
C GLU A 256 -15.43 -10.09 9.82
N ALA A 257 -14.69 -9.94 8.72
CA ALA A 257 -14.16 -11.06 7.96
C ALA A 257 -13.09 -11.86 8.74
N ALA A 258 -12.38 -11.22 9.68
CA ALA A 258 -11.26 -11.80 10.41
C ALA A 258 -11.60 -12.33 11.81
N LYS A 259 -12.49 -11.66 12.57
CA LYS A 259 -12.66 -11.85 14.03
C LYS A 259 -12.89 -13.29 14.51
N ASN A 260 -13.52 -14.13 13.70
CA ASN A 260 -13.82 -15.53 14.04
C ASN A 260 -12.82 -16.52 13.42
N LYS A 261 -11.78 -16.02 12.75
CA LYS A 261 -10.82 -16.82 11.97
C LYS A 261 -9.38 -16.67 12.45
N VAL A 262 -9.06 -15.58 13.16
CA VAL A 262 -7.75 -15.38 13.78
C VAL A 262 -7.36 -16.57 14.65
N GLU A 263 -6.08 -16.91 14.60
CA GLU A 263 -5.49 -17.97 15.42
C GLU A 263 -4.23 -17.44 16.11
N PRO A 264 -3.91 -17.90 17.34
CA PRO A 264 -2.71 -17.49 18.02
C PRO A 264 -1.44 -17.72 17.17
N MET A 265 -0.60 -16.69 17.08
CA MET A 265 0.74 -16.83 16.52
C MET A 265 1.62 -17.59 17.50
N SER A 266 1.90 -18.86 17.21
CA SER A 266 2.71 -19.73 18.07
C SER A 266 3.66 -20.57 17.23
N VAL A 267 4.70 -21.11 17.87
CA VAL A 267 5.64 -22.04 17.21
C VAL A 267 4.93 -23.31 16.72
N ASP A 268 3.79 -23.66 17.32
CA ASP A 268 2.98 -24.82 16.96
C ASP A 268 2.02 -24.56 15.80
N THR A 269 1.84 -23.30 15.39
CA THR A 269 0.87 -22.85 14.37
C THR A 269 1.55 -22.17 13.16
N ILE A 270 2.83 -22.46 12.91
CA ILE A 270 3.55 -21.94 11.75
C ILE A 270 2.94 -22.48 10.45
N ASP A 271 2.53 -21.56 9.58
CA ASP A 271 2.00 -21.75 8.24
C ASP A 271 2.61 -20.68 7.32
N ASN A 272 3.61 -21.09 6.54
CA ASN A 272 4.33 -20.21 5.62
C ASN A 272 3.43 -19.62 4.52
N LEU A 273 2.33 -20.29 4.17
CA LEU A 273 1.38 -19.77 3.19
C LEU A 273 0.58 -18.60 3.77
N GLN A 274 0.37 -18.57 5.10
CA GLN A 274 -0.29 -17.45 5.81
C GLN A 274 0.67 -16.34 6.23
N LEU A 275 1.95 -16.40 5.85
CA LEU A 275 2.98 -15.39 6.16
C LEU A 275 3.24 -15.20 7.67
N ASN A 276 2.95 -16.21 8.49
CA ASN A 276 3.12 -16.16 9.95
C ASN A 276 4.47 -16.74 10.43
N SER A 277 5.50 -16.74 9.57
CA SER A 277 6.77 -17.49 9.72
C SER A 277 7.70 -17.07 10.86
N GLN A 278 7.32 -16.08 11.68
CA GLN A 278 8.14 -15.54 12.78
C GLN A 278 7.30 -15.31 14.06
N PRO A 279 6.60 -16.34 14.58
CA PRO A 279 5.65 -16.18 15.69
C PRO A 279 6.29 -15.60 16.97
N GLU A 280 7.59 -15.80 17.18
CA GLU A 280 8.31 -15.26 18.33
C GLU A 280 8.37 -13.72 18.39
N LYS A 281 8.09 -13.06 17.25
CA LYS A 281 8.01 -11.60 17.12
C LYS A 281 6.66 -11.03 17.51
N TYR A 282 5.63 -11.85 17.63
CA TYR A 282 4.24 -11.42 17.82
C TYR A 282 3.61 -12.04 19.10
N PRO A 283 4.20 -11.83 20.28
CA PRO A 283 3.66 -12.39 21.53
C PRO A 283 2.23 -11.90 21.80
N GLY A 284 1.32 -12.85 22.02
CA GLY A 284 -0.08 -12.56 22.35
C GLY A 284 -0.93 -12.08 21.16
N VAL A 285 -0.40 -12.15 19.93
CA VAL A 285 -1.13 -11.76 18.71
C VAL A 285 -1.85 -12.97 18.14
N GLU A 286 -3.10 -12.77 17.72
CA GLU A 286 -3.83 -13.72 16.88
C GLU A 286 -3.88 -13.18 15.44
N SER A 287 -3.68 -14.03 14.43
CA SER A 287 -3.56 -13.60 13.04
C SER A 287 -4.32 -14.51 12.07
N VAL A 288 -4.73 -13.95 10.93
CA VAL A 288 -5.29 -14.71 9.81
C VAL A 288 -5.00 -14.02 8.48
N MET A 289 -4.62 -14.80 7.47
CA MET A 289 -4.62 -14.33 6.09
C MET A 289 -6.01 -14.48 5.46
N LEU A 290 -6.58 -13.38 4.97
CA LEU A 290 -7.88 -13.38 4.30
C LEU A 290 -7.71 -13.73 2.82
N TRP A 291 -7.70 -15.03 2.50
CA TRP A 291 -7.58 -15.54 1.13
C TRP A 291 -8.73 -15.06 0.23
N GLN A 292 -8.50 -13.98 -0.50
CA GLN A 292 -9.49 -13.35 -1.38
C GLN A 292 -9.11 -13.62 -2.83
N GLY A 293 -7.92 -13.17 -3.25
CA GLY A 293 -7.45 -13.28 -4.62
C GLY A 293 -8.53 -12.99 -5.67
N ALA A 294 -8.73 -13.90 -6.62
CA ALA A 294 -9.73 -13.76 -7.69
C ALA A 294 -11.19 -13.90 -7.22
N LEU A 295 -11.44 -14.31 -5.97
CA LEU A 295 -12.77 -14.38 -5.37
C LEU A 295 -13.14 -13.11 -4.60
N ALA A 296 -12.30 -12.07 -4.65
CA ALA A 296 -12.57 -10.78 -4.03
C ALA A 296 -13.92 -10.20 -4.50
N SER A 297 -14.67 -9.65 -3.55
CA SER A 297 -15.89 -8.91 -3.84
C SER A 297 -15.58 -7.60 -4.59
N VAL A 298 -16.59 -6.98 -5.20
CA VAL A 298 -16.44 -5.68 -5.88
C VAL A 298 -15.88 -4.62 -4.93
N ALA A 299 -16.32 -4.61 -3.67
CA ALA A 299 -15.83 -3.67 -2.66
C ALA A 299 -14.35 -3.93 -2.31
N GLN A 300 -13.95 -5.20 -2.17
CA GLN A 300 -12.55 -5.57 -1.91
C GLN A 300 -11.65 -5.20 -3.09
N LYS A 301 -12.11 -5.43 -4.32
CA LYS A 301 -11.38 -5.02 -5.52
C LYS A 301 -11.24 -3.50 -5.60
N ALA A 302 -12.27 -2.73 -5.24
CA ALA A 302 -12.17 -1.27 -5.19
C ALA A 302 -11.11 -0.80 -4.18
N VAL A 303 -10.93 -1.50 -3.06
CA VAL A 303 -9.84 -1.23 -2.10
C VAL A 303 -8.48 -1.54 -2.71
N GLU A 304 -8.30 -2.68 -3.38
CA GLU A 304 -7.05 -3.03 -4.08
C GLU A 304 -6.70 -2.02 -5.18
N ASP A 305 -7.68 -1.66 -6.02
CA ASP A 305 -7.52 -0.67 -7.09
C ASP A 305 -7.16 0.71 -6.51
N ARG A 306 -7.74 1.08 -5.35
CA ARG A 306 -7.38 2.32 -4.64
C ARG A 306 -5.94 2.26 -4.12
N ILE A 307 -5.52 1.16 -3.51
CA ILE A 307 -4.14 0.98 -3.04
C ILE A 307 -3.17 1.09 -4.20
N GLU A 308 -3.44 0.45 -5.33
CA GLU A 308 -2.64 0.56 -6.55
C GLU A 308 -2.56 2.01 -7.06
N GLN A 309 -3.70 2.72 -7.11
CA GLN A 309 -3.74 4.11 -7.57
C GLN A 309 -2.94 5.06 -6.68
N VAL A 310 -3.06 4.93 -5.35
CA VAL A 310 -2.39 5.85 -4.42
C VAL A 310 -0.92 5.50 -4.22
N THR A 311 -0.56 4.22 -4.17
CA THR A 311 0.84 3.82 -3.94
C THR A 311 1.65 3.72 -5.22
N GLY A 312 1.00 3.59 -6.38
CA GLY A 312 1.66 3.30 -7.66
C GLY A 312 2.18 1.86 -7.79
N PHE A 313 2.06 1.03 -6.74
CA PHE A 313 2.45 -0.37 -6.82
C PHE A 313 1.40 -1.19 -7.57
N PRO A 314 1.80 -2.07 -8.51
CA PRO A 314 0.82 -2.82 -9.29
C PRO A 314 0.06 -3.83 -8.42
N ALA A 315 -1.26 -3.91 -8.59
CA ALA A 315 -2.10 -4.83 -7.80
C ALA A 315 -1.70 -6.30 -7.95
N ALA A 316 -0.98 -6.65 -9.03
CA ALA A 316 -0.40 -7.97 -9.28
C ALA A 316 0.68 -8.40 -8.25
N HIS A 317 1.23 -7.45 -7.48
CA HIS A 317 2.34 -7.65 -6.55
C HIS A 317 1.91 -7.72 -5.09
N PHE A 318 0.64 -7.42 -4.80
CA PHE A 318 0.13 -7.42 -3.44
C PHE A 318 -0.21 -8.83 -2.94
N SER A 319 0.16 -9.10 -1.69
CA SER A 319 -0.46 -10.19 -0.92
C SER A 319 -1.93 -9.91 -0.66
N ASP A 320 -2.72 -10.94 -0.34
CA ASP A 320 -3.96 -10.71 0.39
C ASP A 320 -3.65 -10.11 1.78
N PHE A 321 -4.67 -9.54 2.45
CA PHE A 321 -4.51 -8.97 3.78
C PHE A 321 -4.25 -10.05 4.84
N VAL A 322 -3.25 -9.80 5.69
CA VAL A 322 -3.02 -10.50 6.95
C VAL A 322 -3.57 -9.64 8.07
N VAL A 323 -4.61 -10.10 8.77
CA VAL A 323 -5.25 -9.34 9.85
C VAL A 323 -4.81 -9.88 11.19
N ASP A 324 -4.25 -8.99 12.00
CA ASP A 324 -3.82 -9.24 13.36
C ASP A 324 -4.84 -8.66 14.35
N LYS A 325 -5.23 -9.47 15.33
CA LYS A 325 -5.99 -9.08 16.52
C LYS A 325 -5.03 -9.04 17.70
N LEU A 326 -4.97 -7.89 18.36
CA LEU A 326 -4.12 -7.66 19.53
C LEU A 326 -5.01 -7.33 20.73
N GLU A 327 -4.94 -8.17 21.76
CA GLU A 327 -5.57 -7.91 23.07
C GLU A 327 -4.54 -7.33 24.07
N SER A 328 -4.97 -7.02 25.29
CA SER A 328 -4.13 -6.42 26.34
C SER A 328 -2.76 -7.10 26.50
N GLY A 329 -1.70 -6.30 26.39
CA GLY A 329 -0.31 -6.76 26.49
C GLY A 329 0.26 -7.41 25.23
N ALA A 330 -0.57 -7.76 24.24
CA ALA A 330 -0.09 -8.20 22.93
C ALA A 330 0.69 -7.07 22.26
N HIS A 331 1.75 -7.43 21.53
CA HIS A 331 2.63 -6.46 20.89
C HIS A 331 3.44 -7.11 19.76
N TRP A 332 4.08 -6.27 18.95
CA TRP A 332 5.11 -6.72 18.02
C TRP A 332 6.48 -6.34 18.59
N LYS A 333 7.38 -7.32 18.70
CA LYS A 333 8.79 -7.06 19.03
C LYS A 333 9.49 -6.40 17.84
N PRO A 334 10.62 -5.70 18.05
CA PRO A 334 11.44 -5.22 16.95
C PRO A 334 11.80 -6.30 15.93
N HIS A 335 11.41 -6.07 14.68
CA HIS A 335 11.66 -6.97 13.56
C HIS A 335 11.70 -6.20 12.23
N PHE A 336 12.08 -6.95 11.20
CA PHE A 336 11.96 -6.57 9.80
C PHE A 336 10.90 -7.47 9.18
N ASP A 337 10.19 -6.99 8.16
CA ASP A 337 9.20 -7.79 7.44
C ASP A 337 9.90 -8.79 6.53
N LYS A 338 10.45 -9.85 7.13
CA LYS A 338 11.06 -10.97 6.44
C LYS A 338 10.22 -12.21 6.63
N HIS A 339 10.00 -12.92 5.53
CA HIS A 339 9.31 -14.20 5.48
C HIS A 339 10.26 -15.27 4.92
N PRO A 340 11.19 -15.82 5.72
CA PRO A 340 12.28 -16.69 5.23
C PRO A 340 11.84 -17.90 4.40
N TYR A 341 10.60 -18.34 4.59
CA TYR A 341 10.02 -19.52 3.96
C TYR A 341 8.86 -19.20 3.01
N ALA A 342 8.63 -17.92 2.71
CA ALA A 342 7.68 -17.52 1.68
C ALA A 342 8.30 -17.56 0.28
N PHE A 343 7.45 -17.50 -0.75
CA PHE A 343 7.86 -17.50 -2.17
C PHE A 343 8.84 -16.37 -2.51
N GLN A 344 8.76 -15.25 -1.78
CA GLN A 344 9.74 -14.19 -1.78
C GLN A 344 10.04 -13.80 -0.34
N GLN A 345 11.31 -13.86 0.04
CA GLN A 345 11.71 -13.77 1.44
C GLN A 345 11.57 -12.38 2.05
N THR A 346 11.59 -11.34 1.23
CA THR A 346 11.51 -9.96 1.69
C THR A 346 10.64 -9.20 0.69
N PRO A 347 9.47 -8.67 1.12
CA PRO A 347 8.68 -7.78 0.33
C PRO A 347 9.42 -6.45 0.14
N THR A 348 9.20 -5.78 -0.99
CA THR A 348 9.79 -4.48 -1.31
C THR A 348 9.21 -3.37 -0.44
N ALA A 349 7.93 -3.45 -0.11
CA ALA A 349 7.26 -2.51 0.78
C ALA A 349 6.20 -3.21 1.62
N THR A 350 5.86 -2.62 2.77
CA THR A 350 4.76 -3.09 3.62
C THR A 350 3.76 -1.96 3.81
N ILE A 351 2.48 -2.32 3.73
CA ILE A 351 1.34 -1.45 4.02
C ILE A 351 0.67 -1.99 5.28
N ILE A 352 0.68 -1.21 6.35
CA ILE A 352 0.04 -1.52 7.63
C ILE A 352 -1.17 -0.60 7.78
N VAL A 353 -2.37 -1.15 7.93
CA VAL A 353 -3.60 -0.37 8.05
C VAL A 353 -4.23 -0.62 9.41
N PHE A 354 -4.49 0.45 10.16
CA PHE A 354 -5.24 0.34 11.40
C PHE A 354 -6.73 0.17 11.09
N LEU A 355 -7.32 -0.97 11.48
CA LEU A 355 -8.74 -1.26 11.22
C LEU A 355 -9.66 -0.75 12.33
N THR A 356 -9.10 -0.53 13.52
CA THR A 356 -9.75 0.12 14.65
C THR A 356 -8.86 1.24 15.18
N GLN A 357 -9.45 2.23 15.84
CA GLN A 357 -8.67 3.25 16.54
C GLN A 357 -8.45 2.85 18.00
N GLN A 358 -7.40 3.39 18.61
CA GLN A 358 -7.22 3.33 20.05
C GLN A 358 -7.76 4.60 20.72
N ILE A 359 -8.26 4.49 21.95
CA ILE A 359 -8.90 5.59 22.67
C ILE A 359 -7.89 6.37 23.52
N ASP A 360 -6.97 5.71 24.25
CA ASP A 360 -6.07 6.41 25.18
C ASP A 360 -4.62 5.87 25.23
N GLY A 361 -3.68 6.74 25.63
CA GLY A 361 -2.36 6.36 26.19
C GLY A 361 -1.26 5.91 25.22
N GLY A 362 -1.50 5.85 23.91
CA GLY A 362 -0.47 5.50 22.92
C GLY A 362 -0.03 4.03 22.94
N GLY A 363 -0.85 3.12 23.50
CA GLY A 363 -0.73 1.70 23.23
C GLY A 363 -0.92 1.42 21.74
N GLY A 364 -0.53 0.22 21.27
CA GLY A 364 -0.75 -0.20 19.88
C GLY A 364 -0.07 0.65 18.79
N SER A 365 0.73 1.64 19.18
CA SER A 365 1.40 2.53 18.24
C SER A 365 2.52 1.80 17.53
N VAL A 366 2.66 2.00 16.23
CA VAL A 366 3.79 1.47 15.45
C VAL A 366 4.96 2.42 15.62
N VAL A 367 6.12 1.88 15.96
CA VAL A 367 7.33 2.66 16.24
C VAL A 367 8.50 2.22 15.36
N TYR A 368 9.28 3.20 14.89
CA TYR A 368 10.54 3.00 14.18
C TYR A 368 11.66 3.60 15.03
N PRO A 369 12.35 2.79 15.86
CA PRO A 369 13.43 3.27 16.72
C PRO A 369 14.74 3.60 15.97
N GLY A 370 14.87 3.16 14.72
CA GLY A 370 16.12 3.23 13.94
C GLY A 370 16.21 4.39 12.94
N SER A 371 15.23 5.29 12.89
CA SER A 371 15.25 6.44 11.98
C SER A 371 16.38 7.41 12.32
N ASN A 372 17.01 7.99 11.30
CA ASN A 372 18.26 8.75 11.44
C ASN A 372 18.13 10.03 12.29
N ASN A 373 16.98 10.72 12.22
CA ASN A 373 16.77 12.00 12.89
C ASN A 373 16.30 11.79 14.33
N ASN A 374 15.06 11.32 14.48
CA ASN A 374 14.44 11.02 15.76
C ASN A 374 13.63 9.72 15.60
N PRO A 375 13.52 8.89 16.65
CA PRO A 375 12.57 7.77 16.67
C PRO A 375 11.16 8.23 16.29
N ILE A 376 10.46 7.42 15.51
CA ILE A 376 9.12 7.74 15.00
C ILE A 376 8.08 6.90 15.74
N LYS A 377 6.96 7.53 16.09
CA LYS A 377 5.78 6.86 16.66
C LYS A 377 4.53 7.26 15.89
N ILE A 378 3.81 6.27 15.38
CA ILE A 378 2.56 6.46 14.66
C ILE A 378 1.42 5.92 15.51
N LEU A 379 0.50 6.80 15.87
CA LEU A 379 -0.67 6.50 16.67
C LEU A 379 -1.75 5.80 15.80
N PRO A 380 -2.47 4.81 16.34
CA PRO A 380 -3.54 4.14 15.62
C PRO A 380 -4.71 5.08 15.33
N GLN A 381 -5.04 5.26 14.05
CA GLN A 381 -6.27 5.91 13.60
C GLN A 381 -6.99 5.02 12.59
N LYS A 382 -8.28 4.80 12.77
CA LYS A 382 -9.03 3.88 11.92
C LYS A 382 -8.97 4.32 10.45
N GLY A 383 -8.57 3.42 9.56
CA GLY A 383 -8.42 3.69 8.13
C GLY A 383 -7.08 4.29 7.71
N LEU A 384 -6.26 4.75 8.67
CA LEU A 384 -4.90 5.23 8.42
C LEU A 384 -3.99 4.07 8.04
N ALA A 385 -3.22 4.26 6.97
CA ALA A 385 -2.20 3.33 6.55
C ALA A 385 -0.81 3.90 6.71
N ILE A 386 0.12 3.03 7.12
CA ILE A 386 1.55 3.26 7.15
C ILE A 386 2.13 2.51 5.96
N VAL A 387 2.90 3.20 5.13
CA VAL A 387 3.67 2.56 4.06
C VAL A 387 5.14 2.78 4.32
N HIS A 388 5.90 1.69 4.46
CA HIS A 388 7.36 1.75 4.50
C HIS A 388 7.97 0.91 3.38
N HIS A 389 9.08 1.37 2.85
CA HIS A 389 9.89 0.62 1.89
C HIS A 389 10.92 -0.20 2.65
N ASN A 390 10.91 -1.52 2.42
CA ASN A 390 11.81 -2.45 3.11
C ASN A 390 13.21 -2.49 2.49
N MET A 391 13.39 -1.90 1.31
CA MET A 391 14.63 -1.93 0.55
C MET A 391 15.25 -0.54 0.45
N ASP A 392 16.57 -0.47 0.50
CA ASP A 392 17.34 0.75 0.24
C ASP A 392 17.58 0.97 -1.27
N ASP A 393 18.25 2.07 -1.62
CA ASP A 393 18.59 2.43 -3.01
C ASP A 393 19.47 1.40 -3.75
N LYS A 394 19.95 0.35 -3.06
CA LYS A 394 20.76 -0.74 -3.61
C LYS A 394 20.01 -2.07 -3.65
N ASP A 395 18.70 -2.04 -3.44
CA ASP A 395 17.84 -3.23 -3.32
C ASP A 395 18.25 -4.17 -2.16
N GLU A 396 18.93 -3.64 -1.13
CA GLU A 396 19.25 -4.39 0.09
C GLU A 396 18.23 -4.06 1.19
N LEU A 397 18.05 -4.96 2.17
CA LEU A 397 17.16 -4.69 3.31
C LEU A 397 17.60 -3.40 4.01
N ASP A 398 16.73 -2.39 4.04
CA ASP A 398 16.96 -1.16 4.78
C ASP A 398 16.84 -1.43 6.29
N MET A 399 17.96 -1.32 6.99
CA MET A 399 18.04 -1.59 8.43
C MET A 399 17.31 -0.55 9.29
N SER A 400 16.98 0.63 8.72
CA SER A 400 16.21 1.67 9.40
C SER A 400 14.71 1.36 9.46
N THR A 401 14.23 0.37 8.69
CA THR A 401 12.85 -0.14 8.71
C THR A 401 12.54 -1.02 9.92
N LEU A 402 13.51 -1.22 10.82
CA LEU A 402 13.31 -1.93 12.07
C LEU A 402 12.14 -1.29 12.80
N HIS A 403 11.05 -2.04 12.99
CA HIS A 403 9.83 -1.52 13.56
C HIS A 403 9.23 -2.48 14.59
N ALA A 404 8.36 -1.93 15.42
CA ALA A 404 7.65 -2.64 16.47
C ALA A 404 6.26 -2.03 16.67
N MET A 405 5.40 -2.72 17.41
CA MET A 405 4.12 -2.19 17.86
C MET A 405 4.12 -2.20 19.38
N LEU A 406 3.84 -1.05 20.00
CA LEU A 406 3.81 -0.94 21.44
C LEU A 406 2.67 -1.80 22.03
N PRO A 407 2.84 -2.35 23.25
CA PRO A 407 1.81 -3.21 23.83
C PRO A 407 0.47 -2.53 24.00
N ILE A 408 -0.60 -3.27 23.70
CA ILE A 408 -1.99 -2.82 23.89
C ILE A 408 -2.25 -2.61 25.38
N ASN A 409 -3.01 -1.56 25.72
CA ASN A 409 -3.35 -1.27 27.10
C ASN A 409 -4.37 -2.29 27.65
N GLU A 410 -4.50 -2.27 28.97
CA GLU A 410 -5.45 -3.13 29.67
C GLU A 410 -6.90 -2.82 29.27
N GLY A 411 -7.67 -3.85 28.93
CA GLY A 411 -9.08 -3.72 28.51
C GLY A 411 -9.31 -3.31 27.06
N GLU A 412 -8.25 -3.03 26.28
CA GLU A 412 -8.36 -2.62 24.88
C GLU A 412 -8.13 -3.78 23.90
N THR A 413 -8.65 -3.63 22.68
CA THR A 413 -8.41 -4.53 21.55
C THR A 413 -8.16 -3.70 20.29
N LEU A 414 -7.11 -4.05 19.55
CA LEU A 414 -6.74 -3.40 18.31
C LEU A 414 -6.72 -4.42 17.16
N TYR A 415 -7.31 -4.06 16.02
CA TYR A 415 -7.16 -4.81 14.78
C TYR A 415 -6.30 -4.04 13.80
N VAL A 416 -5.33 -4.74 13.21
CA VAL A 416 -4.40 -4.18 12.21
C VAL A 416 -4.33 -5.13 11.03
N ALA A 417 -4.42 -4.59 9.81
CA ALA A 417 -4.20 -5.34 8.59
C ALA A 417 -2.80 -5.04 8.04
N ARG A 418 -2.12 -6.07 7.55
CA ARG A 418 -0.84 -5.97 6.85
C ARG A 418 -1.01 -6.47 5.43
N LYS A 419 -0.40 -5.78 4.49
CA LYS A 419 -0.32 -6.15 3.09
C LYS A 419 1.11 -5.96 2.62
N TYR A 420 1.63 -6.95 1.93
CA TYR A 420 3.00 -6.96 1.47
C TYR A 420 3.06 -6.75 -0.03
N VAL A 421 3.98 -5.89 -0.45
CA VAL A 421 4.27 -5.62 -1.85
C VAL A 421 5.53 -6.35 -2.23
N PHE A 422 5.44 -7.28 -3.18
CA PHE A 422 6.58 -8.10 -3.60
C PHE A 422 7.22 -7.57 -4.88
N ALA A 423 8.51 -7.82 -5.07
CA ALA A 423 9.21 -7.39 -6.29
C ALA A 423 8.67 -8.13 -7.53
N GLN A 424 8.24 -9.39 -7.35
CA GLN A 424 7.64 -10.20 -8.40
C GLN A 424 6.12 -10.30 -8.22
N PRO A 425 5.35 -10.44 -9.32
CA PRO A 425 3.92 -10.70 -9.22
C PRO A 425 3.61 -11.96 -8.43
N ILE A 426 2.53 -11.92 -7.64
CA ILE A 426 2.02 -13.11 -6.95
C ILE A 426 1.57 -14.16 -7.97
N SER A 427 1.97 -15.40 -7.78
CA SER A 427 1.63 -16.52 -8.66
C SER A 427 0.11 -16.77 -8.76
N GLN A 428 -0.30 -17.32 -9.90
CA GLN A 428 -1.72 -17.61 -10.16
C GLN A 428 -2.29 -18.69 -9.22
N SER A 429 -1.46 -19.62 -8.75
CA SER A 429 -1.83 -20.58 -7.71
C SER A 429 -2.31 -19.84 -6.45
N ARG A 430 -1.55 -18.86 -5.98
CA ARG A 430 -1.85 -18.06 -4.79
C ARG A 430 -3.01 -17.09 -5.01
N ARG A 431 -3.17 -16.53 -6.22
CA ARG A 431 -4.27 -15.63 -6.56
C ARG A 431 -5.60 -16.32 -6.83
N VAL A 432 -5.58 -17.56 -7.33
CA VAL A 432 -6.81 -18.22 -7.82
C VAL A 432 -7.05 -19.52 -7.08
N VAL A 433 -6.07 -20.43 -7.07
CA VAL A 433 -6.27 -21.79 -6.57
C VAL A 433 -6.40 -21.83 -5.04
N LEU A 434 -5.52 -21.13 -4.31
CA LEU A 434 -5.53 -21.12 -2.85
C LEU A 434 -6.81 -20.48 -2.29
N PRO A 435 -7.30 -19.33 -2.79
CA PRO A 435 -8.60 -18.80 -2.39
C PRO A 435 -9.76 -19.76 -2.66
N VAL A 436 -9.75 -20.46 -3.81
CA VAL A 436 -10.78 -21.47 -4.11
C VAL A 436 -10.74 -22.65 -3.13
N PHE A 437 -9.56 -23.10 -2.74
CA PHE A 437 -9.44 -24.13 -1.69
C PHE A 437 -9.83 -23.62 -0.31
N ALA A 438 -9.55 -22.36 0.00
CA ALA A 438 -9.86 -21.77 1.28
C ALA A 438 -11.36 -21.47 1.44
N PHE A 439 -12.05 -21.09 0.36
CA PHE A 439 -13.45 -20.66 0.34
C PHE A 439 -14.42 -21.62 1.09
N PRO A 440 -14.46 -22.94 0.82
CA PRO A 440 -15.39 -23.84 1.52
C PRO A 440 -15.07 -24.03 3.01
N PHE A 441 -13.87 -23.67 3.46
CA PHE A 441 -13.43 -23.78 4.86
C PHE A 441 -13.39 -22.40 5.53
N GLY A 442 -14.29 -21.51 5.12
CA GLY A 442 -14.42 -20.18 5.71
C GLY A 442 -13.22 -19.27 5.43
N GLY A 443 -12.44 -19.56 4.39
CA GLY A 443 -11.21 -18.82 4.07
C GLY A 443 -9.96 -19.36 4.76
N LYS A 444 -9.98 -20.54 5.38
CA LYS A 444 -8.77 -21.22 5.88
C LYS A 444 -8.27 -22.25 4.89
N LEU A 445 -6.96 -22.33 4.67
CA LEU A 445 -6.41 -23.38 3.85
C LEU A 445 -6.51 -24.74 4.57
N PRO A 446 -6.90 -25.81 3.87
CA PRO A 446 -6.86 -27.15 4.44
C PRO A 446 -5.43 -27.56 4.83
N THR A 447 -5.30 -28.26 5.96
CA THR A 447 -4.00 -28.71 6.48
C THR A 447 -3.20 -29.57 5.49
N PHE A 448 -3.87 -30.33 4.62
CA PHE A 448 -3.19 -31.12 3.60
C PHE A 448 -2.50 -30.24 2.53
N VAL A 449 -3.06 -29.07 2.21
CA VAL A 449 -2.46 -28.12 1.25
C VAL A 449 -1.16 -27.56 1.84
N VAL A 450 -1.21 -27.13 3.11
CA VAL A 450 -0.04 -26.66 3.86
C VAL A 450 1.01 -27.78 3.98
N SER A 451 0.59 -29.00 4.27
CA SER A 451 1.50 -30.15 4.38
C SER A 451 2.23 -30.47 3.06
N ILE A 452 1.55 -30.34 1.91
CA ILE A 452 2.17 -30.52 0.59
C ILE A 452 3.19 -29.41 0.33
N HIS A 453 2.84 -28.16 0.66
CA HIS A 453 3.77 -27.03 0.55
C HIS A 453 5.03 -27.28 1.37
N ASP A 454 4.89 -27.60 2.66
CA ASP A 454 6.02 -27.78 3.56
C ASP A 454 6.88 -28.99 3.19
N MET A 455 6.26 -30.06 2.69
CA MET A 455 6.97 -31.22 2.13
C MET A 455 7.83 -30.81 0.92
N LEU A 456 7.30 -30.00 0.00
CA LEU A 456 8.03 -29.58 -1.19
C LEU A 456 9.16 -28.61 -0.84
N VAL A 457 8.90 -27.63 0.03
CA VAL A 457 9.92 -26.70 0.54
C VAL A 457 11.02 -27.46 1.31
N GLY A 458 10.65 -28.42 2.16
CA GLY A 458 11.61 -29.22 2.92
C GLY A 458 12.51 -30.11 2.04
N ASN A 459 11.98 -30.63 0.93
CA ASN A 459 12.72 -31.54 0.05
C ASN A 459 13.55 -30.84 -1.03
N PHE A 460 13.06 -29.71 -1.55
CA PHE A 460 13.65 -29.03 -2.71
C PHE A 460 14.25 -27.66 -2.38
N GLY A 461 14.10 -27.18 -1.14
CA GLY A 461 14.46 -25.82 -0.75
C GLY A 461 13.32 -24.83 -0.95
N VAL A 462 13.46 -23.62 -0.38
CA VAL A 462 12.38 -22.61 -0.35
C VAL A 462 12.00 -22.16 -1.76
N GLU A 463 12.98 -21.86 -2.61
CA GLU A 463 12.74 -21.32 -3.95
C GLU A 463 12.12 -22.39 -4.88
N ASP A 464 12.84 -23.48 -5.14
CA ASP A 464 12.38 -24.57 -6.00
C ASP A 464 11.13 -25.26 -5.46
N GLY A 465 11.08 -25.52 -4.15
CA GLY A 465 9.93 -26.15 -3.51
C GLY A 465 8.64 -25.34 -3.63
N THR A 466 8.74 -24.01 -3.55
CA THR A 466 7.59 -23.12 -3.77
C THR A 466 7.14 -23.13 -5.23
N ILE A 467 8.07 -23.11 -6.18
CA ILE A 467 7.77 -23.21 -7.60
C ILE A 467 7.08 -24.55 -7.92
N TYR A 468 7.57 -25.66 -7.35
CA TYR A 468 6.93 -26.96 -7.51
C TYR A 468 5.54 -27.00 -6.89
N PHE A 469 5.35 -26.39 -5.73
CA PHE A 469 4.03 -26.28 -5.10
C PHE A 469 3.05 -25.54 -6.00
N ASP A 470 3.46 -24.39 -6.54
CA ASP A 470 2.63 -23.59 -7.45
C ASP A 470 2.25 -24.39 -8.72
N ASN A 471 3.21 -25.12 -9.29
CA ASN A 471 2.95 -26.02 -10.43
C ASN A 471 1.97 -27.14 -10.08
N VAL A 472 2.10 -27.76 -8.90
CA VAL A 472 1.17 -28.81 -8.44
C VAL A 472 -0.24 -28.25 -8.28
N CYS A 473 -0.38 -27.06 -7.68
CA CYS A 473 -1.66 -26.38 -7.52
C CYS A 473 -2.37 -26.10 -8.85
N ILE A 474 -1.62 -25.84 -9.92
CA ILE A 474 -2.19 -25.57 -11.25
C ILE A 474 -2.46 -26.87 -12.02
N ILE A 475 -1.51 -27.81 -12.02
CA ILE A 475 -1.58 -29.02 -12.86
C ILE A 475 -2.60 -30.03 -12.31
N LEU A 476 -2.65 -30.22 -10.99
CA LEU A 476 -3.46 -31.28 -10.39
C LEU A 476 -4.97 -31.09 -10.64
N PRO A 477 -5.57 -29.89 -10.46
CA PRO A 477 -6.98 -29.68 -10.80
C PRO A 477 -7.27 -29.92 -12.29
N VAL A 478 -6.37 -29.51 -13.18
CA VAL A 478 -6.50 -29.74 -14.63
C VAL A 478 -6.50 -31.24 -14.95
N LEU A 479 -5.59 -32.00 -14.36
CA LEU A 479 -5.54 -33.46 -14.53
C LEU A 479 -6.80 -34.15 -13.99
N VAL A 480 -7.33 -33.71 -12.85
CA VAL A 480 -8.59 -34.23 -12.29
C VAL A 480 -9.76 -33.92 -13.22
N LEU A 481 -9.86 -32.70 -13.76
CA LEU A 481 -10.90 -32.32 -14.73
C LEU A 481 -10.80 -33.15 -16.02
N LEU A 482 -9.58 -33.40 -16.53
CA LEU A 482 -9.37 -34.26 -17.69
C LEU A 482 -9.78 -35.71 -17.42
N LEU A 483 -9.47 -36.25 -16.24
CA LEU A 483 -9.91 -37.58 -15.83
C LEU A 483 -11.43 -37.68 -15.70
N LEU A 484 -12.08 -36.69 -15.09
CA LEU A 484 -13.54 -36.62 -15.00
C LEU A 484 -14.18 -36.51 -16.39
N ALA A 485 -13.63 -35.66 -17.26
CA ALA A 485 -14.10 -35.54 -18.64
C ALA A 485 -13.95 -36.86 -19.40
N GLN A 486 -12.83 -37.58 -19.22
CA GLN A 486 -12.61 -38.90 -19.80
C GLN A 486 -13.62 -39.94 -19.27
N LEU A 487 -13.92 -39.92 -17.96
CA LEU A 487 -14.93 -40.81 -17.37
C LEU A 487 -16.33 -40.50 -17.91
N VAL A 488 -16.71 -39.23 -18.03
CA VAL A 488 -17.99 -38.81 -18.62
C VAL A 488 -18.08 -39.21 -20.09
N LEU A 489 -17.02 -38.97 -20.88
CA LEU A 489 -16.92 -39.39 -22.28
C LEU A 489 -17.06 -40.91 -22.43
N THR A 490 -16.43 -41.69 -21.54
CA THR A 490 -16.53 -43.15 -21.54
C THR A 490 -17.94 -43.60 -21.19
N TYR A 491 -18.55 -43.03 -20.15
CA TYR A 491 -19.93 -43.32 -19.75
C TYR A 491 -20.95 -42.99 -20.85
N VAL A 492 -20.82 -41.83 -21.50
CA VAL A 492 -21.68 -41.43 -22.62
C VAL A 492 -21.47 -42.34 -23.82
N LYS A 493 -20.22 -42.72 -24.13
CA LYS A 493 -19.92 -43.68 -25.20
C LYS A 493 -20.57 -45.03 -24.91
N ASP A 494 -20.49 -45.54 -23.69
CA ASP A 494 -21.09 -46.82 -23.31
C ASP A 494 -22.63 -46.76 -23.40
N GLN A 495 -23.27 -45.66 -22.96
CA GLN A 495 -24.71 -45.42 -23.14
C GLN A 495 -25.15 -45.36 -24.62
N ILE A 496 -24.35 -44.72 -25.48
CA ILE A 496 -24.61 -44.68 -26.92
C ILE A 496 -24.41 -46.07 -27.54
N MET A 497 -23.39 -46.82 -27.11
CA MET A 497 -23.15 -48.18 -27.60
C MET A 497 -24.24 -49.16 -27.14
N ASP A 498 -24.76 -49.03 -25.92
CA ASP A 498 -25.87 -49.85 -25.42
C ASP A 498 -27.19 -49.55 -26.15
N THR A 499 -27.47 -48.27 -26.46
CA THR A 499 -28.66 -47.89 -27.25
C THR A 499 -28.54 -48.36 -28.72
N THR A 500 -27.34 -48.32 -29.31
CA THR A 500 -27.11 -48.86 -30.66
C THR A 500 -27.18 -50.40 -30.71
N SER A 501 -26.93 -51.06 -29.57
CA SER A 501 -27.05 -52.52 -29.41
C SER A 501 -28.51 -52.96 -29.22
N ALA A 502 -29.31 -52.17 -28.48
CA ALA A 502 -30.74 -52.39 -28.32
C ALA A 502 -31.54 -52.21 -29.64
N ASP A 503 -31.12 -51.27 -30.51
CA ASP A 503 -31.69 -51.14 -31.86
C ASP A 503 -31.29 -52.26 -32.82
N LYS A 504 -30.16 -52.94 -32.58
CA LYS A 504 -29.81 -54.16 -33.32
C LYS A 504 -30.61 -55.38 -32.86
N GLU A 505 -30.83 -55.56 -31.56
CA GLU A 505 -31.67 -56.65 -31.03
C GLU A 505 -33.17 -56.51 -31.37
N SER A 506 -33.68 -55.28 -31.51
CA SER A 506 -35.07 -55.06 -31.95
C SER A 506 -35.27 -55.34 -33.45
N SER A 507 -34.21 -55.23 -34.27
CA SER A 507 -34.23 -55.56 -35.71
C SER A 507 -34.05 -57.04 -36.04
N GLU A 508 -33.56 -57.87 -35.10
CA GLU A 508 -33.26 -59.29 -35.35
C GLU A 508 -34.46 -60.24 -35.07
N LYS A 509 -35.55 -59.73 -34.49
CA LYS A 509 -36.79 -60.50 -34.21
C LYS A 509 -37.93 -60.36 -35.23
N THR A 510 -37.75 -59.60 -36.31
CA THR A 510 -38.76 -59.44 -37.37
C THR A 510 -38.12 -59.50 -38.76
N GLY A 511 -37.83 -60.70 -39.26
CA GLY A 511 -37.36 -60.82 -40.64
C GLY A 511 -36.97 -62.20 -41.15
N LYS A 512 -37.83 -63.22 -41.01
CA LYS A 512 -37.66 -64.49 -41.75
C LYS A 512 -38.93 -64.88 -42.51
N LYS A 513 -38.78 -64.89 -43.85
CA LYS A 513 -39.52 -65.62 -44.91
C LYS A 513 -40.74 -64.96 -45.57
N SER A 514 -40.53 -64.49 -46.82
CA SER A 514 -41.10 -65.07 -48.06
C SER A 514 -40.43 -64.37 -49.27
N SER A 515 -39.63 -65.06 -50.07
CA SER A 515 -39.93 -65.86 -51.28
C SER A 515 -39.88 -65.08 -52.61
N LYS A 516 -39.02 -65.62 -53.50
CA LYS A 516 -39.12 -65.71 -54.97
C LYS A 516 -38.67 -64.52 -55.87
N SER A 517 -37.69 -64.85 -56.71
CA SER A 517 -37.50 -64.54 -58.16
C SER A 517 -37.70 -63.08 -58.63
N ASP A 518 -36.82 -62.44 -59.39
CA ASP A 518 -36.22 -62.90 -60.65
C ASP A 518 -35.09 -61.96 -61.12
N LYS A 519 -34.23 -62.51 -61.99
CA LYS A 519 -33.17 -61.81 -62.75
C LYS A 519 -33.73 -60.75 -63.70
N LYS A 520 -33.16 -59.53 -63.71
CA LYS A 520 -32.94 -58.77 -64.96
C LYS A 520 -31.90 -57.66 -64.84
N GLN A 521 -30.95 -57.68 -65.78
CA GLN A 521 -29.99 -56.64 -66.13
C GLN A 521 -30.69 -55.31 -66.46
N SER A 522 -30.10 -54.17 -66.10
CA SER A 522 -29.40 -53.29 -67.06
C SER A 522 -29.14 -51.85 -66.54
N SER A 523 -27.94 -51.37 -66.88
CA SER A 523 -27.62 -50.00 -67.29
C SER A 523 -27.43 -48.85 -66.27
N LYS A 524 -26.20 -48.29 -66.32
CA LYS A 524 -25.84 -46.87 -66.49
C LYS A 524 -26.65 -45.81 -65.68
N LYS A 525 -25.97 -45.04 -64.82
CA LYS A 525 -25.39 -43.70 -65.14
C LYS A 525 -24.87 -42.95 -63.90
N SER A 526 -23.74 -42.30 -64.13
CA SER A 526 -23.11 -41.16 -63.46
C SER A 526 -24.00 -40.03 -62.91
N LYS A 527 -23.47 -39.35 -61.87
CA LYS A 527 -23.36 -37.89 -61.58
C LYS A 527 -23.80 -37.58 -60.14
N LYS A 528 -22.95 -37.02 -59.26
CA LYS A 528 -22.34 -35.68 -59.18
C LYS A 528 -23.31 -34.62 -58.59
N GLY A 529 -22.87 -34.01 -57.48
CA GLY A 529 -23.44 -32.86 -56.75
C GLY A 529 -23.19 -33.09 -55.25
N LYS A 530 -22.32 -32.40 -54.50
CA LYS A 530 -21.93 -30.98 -54.38
C LYS A 530 -23.09 -30.06 -53.96
N SER A 531 -22.75 -29.15 -53.03
CA SER A 531 -23.47 -28.00 -52.43
C SER A 531 -24.54 -28.36 -51.38
N ASP A 532 -24.59 -27.76 -50.19
CA ASP A 532 -23.85 -26.65 -49.55
C ASP A 532 -23.76 -26.89 -48.04
#